data_AF-A0A6I8M1L2-F1
#
_entry.id   AF-A0A6I8M1L2-F1
#
_cell.length_a   1.000
_cell.length_b   1.000
_cell.length_c   1.000
_cell.angle_alpha   90.00
_cell.angle_beta   90.00
_cell.angle_gamma   90.00
#
_symmetry.space_group_name_H-M   'P 1'
#
loop_
_entity.id
_entity.type
_entity.pdbx_description
1 polymer ?
#
loop_
_entity_poly.entity_id
_entity_poly.type
_entity_poly.pdbx_seq_one_letter_code
_entity_poly.pdbx_strand_id
1 'polypeptide(L)'
;MSAGAYRAETTEMGTVAKAVEEVGSSFLSTTRDLEGLVLDAMSFAGIGSGVAAANSALHSSLSSALQKFLSLITNVNQNVQTAANGYNAADSDVAQAYGGGRNAAAQGGGGAAAAAAPPQLDARVVDSIMRSEGATGEQGGVPEAYGFRQNMHNGYDRIIAAREQYGIGSAEERAVVSDLMTANARTAGALNFTDPGAQAAVMSGAHMRGAGGVRAILNHMAGDDIVRSSGAISDAAVQHAQGLTPEQFQQEFHDARIEYDRQIYGDTTTRQGGHTANWWDRYGNGLTQRYDREQNEFLRLSQPQE
;
A
#
# COMPACT_ATOMS: atom_id res chain seq x y z
N MET A 1 -30.49 -23.12 -22.03
CA MET A 1 -30.49 -22.16 -20.93
C MET A 1 -29.07 -22.11 -20.40
N SER A 2 -28.33 -21.03 -20.68
CA SER A 2 -26.94 -20.85 -20.23
C SER A 2 -26.97 -20.36 -18.78
N ALA A 3 -26.27 -21.05 -17.88
CA ALA A 3 -26.10 -20.62 -16.51
C ALA A 3 -25.18 -19.39 -16.51
N GLY A 4 -25.74 -18.22 -16.20
CA GLY A 4 -24.98 -16.99 -16.06
C GLY A 4 -24.01 -17.12 -14.89
N ALA A 5 -22.72 -16.90 -15.15
CA ALA A 5 -21.73 -16.75 -14.09
C ALA A 5 -22.04 -15.46 -13.32
N TYR A 6 -22.36 -15.58 -12.04
CA TYR A 6 -22.52 -14.42 -11.16
C TYR A 6 -21.13 -13.83 -10.90
N ARG A 7 -20.92 -12.57 -11.30
CA ARG A 7 -19.74 -11.76 -10.94
C ARG A 7 -20.20 -10.72 -9.94
N ALA A 8 -19.65 -10.76 -8.74
CA ALA A 8 -19.94 -9.75 -7.73
C ALA A 8 -19.15 -8.47 -7.98
N GLU A 9 -19.83 -7.32 -7.91
CA GLU A 9 -19.19 -6.01 -7.91
C GLU A 9 -18.75 -5.65 -6.47
N THR A 10 -17.53 -6.04 -6.12
CA THR A 10 -16.88 -5.73 -4.82
C THR A 10 -16.20 -4.35 -4.81
N THR A 11 -16.16 -3.67 -5.96
CA THR A 11 -15.42 -2.42 -6.19
C THR A 11 -15.94 -1.23 -5.37
N GLU A 12 -17.26 -1.13 -5.15
CA GLU A 12 -17.85 0.01 -4.45
C GLU A 12 -17.52 0.03 -2.95
N MET A 13 -17.41 -1.13 -2.30
CA MET A 13 -17.07 -1.19 -0.86
C MET A 13 -15.59 -0.88 -0.59
N GLY A 14 -14.69 -1.30 -1.47
CA GLY A 14 -13.27 -0.92 -1.41
C GLY A 14 -13.06 0.59 -1.53
N THR A 15 -13.99 1.30 -2.20
CA THR A 15 -13.97 2.75 -2.39
C THR A 15 -14.30 3.50 -1.10
N VAL A 16 -15.21 2.97 -0.27
CA VAL A 16 -15.56 3.57 1.03
C VAL A 16 -14.44 3.39 2.06
N ALA A 17 -13.86 2.19 2.17
CA ALA A 17 -12.70 1.94 3.04
C ALA A 17 -11.52 2.87 2.67
N LYS A 18 -11.35 3.10 1.37
CA LYS A 18 -10.31 3.94 0.80
C LYS A 18 -10.50 5.44 1.06
N ALA A 19 -11.72 5.95 0.95
CA ALA A 19 -12.00 7.35 1.29
C ALA A 19 -11.66 7.66 2.76
N VAL A 20 -11.85 6.68 3.64
CA VAL A 20 -11.53 6.81 5.07
C VAL A 20 -10.02 6.70 5.33
N GLU A 21 -9.30 5.88 4.57
CA GLU A 21 -7.82 5.78 4.63
C GLU A 21 -7.12 7.05 4.08
N GLU A 22 -7.65 7.64 3.01
CA GLU A 22 -7.19 8.93 2.47
C GLU A 22 -7.47 10.10 3.44
N VAL A 23 -8.62 10.08 4.14
CA VAL A 23 -8.91 11.03 5.22
C VAL A 23 -7.93 10.84 6.39
N GLY A 24 -7.62 9.60 6.78
CA GLY A 24 -6.66 9.32 7.85
C GLY A 24 -5.23 9.80 7.54
N SER A 25 -4.76 9.60 6.31
CA SER A 25 -3.43 10.05 5.87
C SER A 25 -3.32 11.58 5.72
N SER A 26 -4.35 12.24 5.19
CA SER A 26 -4.42 13.70 5.12
C SER A 26 -4.48 14.35 6.53
N PHE A 27 -5.12 13.67 7.47
CA PHE A 27 -5.22 14.12 8.86
C PHE A 27 -3.89 13.97 9.63
N LEU A 28 -3.13 12.91 9.39
CA LEU A 28 -1.77 12.73 9.95
C LEU A 28 -0.79 13.79 9.43
N SER A 29 -0.92 14.18 8.15
CA SER A 29 -0.17 15.32 7.59
C SER A 29 -0.51 16.61 8.32
N THR A 30 -1.81 16.91 8.47
CA THR A 30 -2.28 18.12 9.15
C THR A 30 -1.88 18.15 10.63
N THR A 31 -1.82 16.99 11.30
CA THR A 31 -1.36 16.86 12.69
C THR A 31 0.14 17.13 12.82
N ARG A 32 0.97 16.64 11.89
CA ARG A 32 2.41 16.99 11.85
C ARG A 32 2.64 18.46 11.54
N ASP A 33 1.82 19.05 10.67
CA ASP A 33 1.91 20.48 10.36
C ASP A 33 1.53 21.34 11.58
N LEU A 34 0.55 20.89 12.37
CA LEU A 34 0.20 21.46 13.68
C LEU A 34 1.33 21.30 14.71
N GLU A 35 1.96 20.13 14.81
CA GLU A 35 3.14 19.91 15.67
C GLU A 35 4.35 20.77 15.24
N GLY A 36 4.52 20.99 13.93
CA GLY A 36 5.53 21.89 13.37
C GLY A 36 5.28 23.36 13.73
N LEU A 37 4.01 23.80 13.71
CA LEU A 37 3.58 25.12 14.19
C LEU A 37 3.77 25.30 15.70
N VAL A 38 3.68 24.22 16.49
CA VAL A 38 3.93 24.22 17.95
C VAL A 38 5.41 24.46 18.28
N LEU A 39 6.35 23.97 17.47
CA LEU A 39 7.78 24.23 17.67
C LEU A 39 8.15 25.71 17.43
N ASP A 40 7.40 26.41 16.57
CA ASP A 40 7.57 27.85 16.33
C ASP A 40 6.90 28.71 17.43
N ALA A 41 5.94 28.13 18.18
CA ALA A 41 5.26 28.80 19.29
C ALA A 41 6.11 28.96 20.56
N MET A 42 7.29 28.33 20.65
CA MET A 42 8.28 28.64 21.70
C MET A 42 8.86 30.06 21.57
N SER A 43 8.56 30.79 20.49
CA SER A 43 8.83 32.22 20.35
C SER A 43 7.91 33.13 21.20
N PHE A 44 6.84 32.60 21.81
CA PHE A 44 5.87 33.40 22.59
C PHE A 44 6.15 33.51 24.10
N ALA A 45 7.31 33.05 24.58
CA ALA A 45 7.73 33.27 25.97
C ALA A 45 7.85 34.78 26.36
N GLY A 46 7.80 35.69 25.38
CA GLY A 46 7.82 37.14 25.60
C GLY A 46 6.47 37.84 25.85
N ILE A 47 5.30 37.18 25.69
CA ILE A 47 3.99 37.89 25.67
C ILE A 47 3.17 37.76 26.98
N GLY A 48 3.61 36.94 27.96
CA GLY A 48 3.03 36.90 29.31
C GLY A 48 2.17 35.66 29.61
N SER A 49 2.11 35.29 30.89
CA SER A 49 1.69 33.97 31.38
C SER A 49 0.25 33.57 31.09
N GLY A 50 -0.68 34.53 30.95
CA GLY A 50 -2.09 34.25 30.64
C GLY A 50 -2.31 33.77 29.20
N VAL A 51 -1.59 34.33 28.23
CA VAL A 51 -1.69 33.95 26.81
C VAL A 51 -1.04 32.59 26.56
N ALA A 52 0.10 32.33 27.21
CA ALA A 52 0.76 31.03 27.17
C ALA A 52 -0.12 29.91 27.77
N ALA A 53 -0.79 30.17 28.90
CA ALA A 53 -1.69 29.21 29.54
C ALA A 53 -2.95 28.94 28.69
N ALA A 54 -3.54 29.98 28.10
CA ALA A 54 -4.67 29.83 27.20
C ALA A 54 -4.30 29.04 25.93
N ASN A 55 -3.12 29.31 25.35
CA ASN A 55 -2.61 28.58 24.18
C ASN A 55 -2.39 27.09 24.49
N SER A 56 -1.76 26.78 25.63
CA SER A 56 -1.55 25.40 26.07
C SER A 56 -2.87 24.64 26.33
N ALA A 57 -3.88 25.30 26.90
CA ALA A 57 -5.19 24.70 27.13
C ALA A 57 -5.97 24.42 25.84
N LEU A 58 -5.88 25.35 24.87
CA LEU A 58 -6.51 25.20 23.55
C LEU A 58 -5.83 24.09 22.75
N HIS A 59 -4.51 23.98 22.83
CA HIS A 59 -3.73 22.90 22.22
C HIS A 59 -4.01 21.53 22.85
N SER A 60 -4.10 21.45 24.18
CA SER A 60 -4.43 20.19 24.86
C SER A 60 -5.83 19.70 24.47
N SER A 61 -6.79 20.62 24.32
CA SER A 61 -8.14 20.31 23.85
C SER A 61 -8.16 19.86 22.39
N LEU A 62 -7.40 20.53 21.51
CA LEU A 62 -7.23 20.13 20.11
C LEU A 62 -6.58 18.75 19.99
N SER A 63 -5.46 18.51 20.66
CA SER A 63 -4.77 17.22 20.65
C SER A 63 -5.67 16.08 21.14
N SER A 64 -6.42 16.30 22.23
CA SER A 64 -7.37 15.30 22.76
C SER A 64 -8.54 15.03 21.80
N ALA A 65 -9.07 16.07 21.15
CA ALA A 65 -10.13 15.92 20.16
C ALA A 65 -9.63 15.17 18.91
N LEU A 66 -8.42 15.48 18.45
CA LEU A 66 -7.78 14.81 17.31
C LEU A 66 -7.50 13.33 17.61
N GLN A 67 -7.03 13.00 18.83
CA GLN A 67 -6.85 11.60 19.25
C GLN A 67 -8.17 10.83 19.29
N LYS A 68 -9.24 11.41 19.87
CA LYS A 68 -10.57 10.77 19.91
C LYS A 68 -11.14 10.55 18.50
N PHE A 69 -10.94 11.51 17.61
CA PHE A 69 -11.35 11.40 16.22
C PHE A 69 -10.52 10.34 15.46
N LEU A 70 -9.20 10.26 15.70
CA LEU A 70 -8.34 9.23 15.15
C LEU A 70 -8.80 7.84 15.60
N SER A 71 -9.08 7.65 16.89
CA SER A 71 -9.63 6.40 17.41
C SER A 71 -11.00 6.05 16.80
N LEU A 72 -11.85 7.04 16.52
CA LEU A 72 -13.12 6.83 15.85
C LEU A 72 -12.92 6.37 14.39
N ILE A 73 -12.04 7.05 13.64
CA ILE A 73 -11.70 6.70 12.26
C ILE A 73 -11.09 5.29 12.18
N THR A 74 -10.20 4.94 13.12
CA THR A 74 -9.61 3.60 13.21
C THR A 74 -10.66 2.52 13.48
N ASN A 75 -11.60 2.77 14.41
CA ASN A 75 -12.71 1.85 14.68
C ASN A 75 -13.63 1.70 13.46
N VAL A 76 -13.91 2.78 12.73
CA VAL A 76 -14.68 2.73 11.48
C VAL A 76 -13.94 1.91 10.43
N ASN A 77 -12.63 2.10 10.26
CA ASN A 77 -11.81 1.32 9.33
C ASN A 77 -11.79 -0.17 9.68
N GLN A 78 -11.64 -0.53 10.95
CA GLN A 78 -11.70 -1.93 11.39
C GLN A 78 -13.08 -2.52 11.11
N ASN A 79 -14.16 -1.81 11.42
CA ASN A 79 -15.52 -2.30 11.17
C ASN A 79 -15.80 -2.47 9.66
N VAL A 80 -15.32 -1.56 8.81
CA VAL A 80 -15.46 -1.65 7.35
C VAL A 80 -14.62 -2.79 6.79
N GLN A 81 -13.38 -3.00 7.26
CA GLN A 81 -12.57 -4.16 6.89
C GLN A 81 -13.24 -5.48 7.30
N THR A 82 -13.77 -5.55 8.53
CA THR A 82 -14.51 -6.72 9.01
C THR A 82 -15.74 -6.99 8.15
N ALA A 83 -16.50 -5.95 7.79
CA ALA A 83 -17.65 -6.07 6.91
C ALA A 83 -17.23 -6.54 5.50
N ALA A 84 -16.21 -5.94 4.91
CA ALA A 84 -15.70 -6.32 3.59
C ALA A 84 -15.19 -7.76 3.56
N ASN A 85 -14.47 -8.20 4.60
CA ASN A 85 -14.03 -9.58 4.74
C ASN A 85 -15.21 -10.54 4.91
N GLY A 86 -16.26 -10.15 5.63
CA GLY A 86 -17.50 -10.92 5.77
C GLY A 86 -18.24 -11.08 4.45
N TYR A 87 -18.35 -10.02 3.65
CA TYR A 87 -18.94 -10.08 2.31
C TYR A 87 -18.12 -10.97 1.36
N ASN A 88 -16.80 -10.88 1.38
CA ASN A 88 -15.92 -11.72 0.56
C ASN A 88 -16.01 -13.21 0.94
N ALA A 89 -16.13 -13.53 2.24
CA ALA A 89 -16.34 -14.89 2.71
C ALA A 89 -17.68 -15.44 2.21
N ALA A 90 -18.76 -14.66 2.36
CA ALA A 90 -20.08 -15.03 1.86
C ALA A 90 -20.10 -15.24 0.33
N ASP A 91 -19.39 -14.40 -0.42
CA ASP A 91 -19.28 -14.52 -1.88
C ASP A 91 -18.47 -15.76 -2.30
N SER A 92 -17.36 -16.03 -1.62
CA SER A 92 -16.57 -17.25 -1.85
C SER A 92 -17.41 -18.50 -1.58
N ASP A 93 -18.21 -18.51 -0.52
CA ASP A 93 -19.10 -19.61 -0.18
C ASP A 93 -20.18 -19.82 -1.25
N VAL A 94 -20.75 -18.73 -1.78
CA VAL A 94 -21.73 -18.78 -2.88
C VAL A 94 -21.08 -19.26 -4.19
N ALA A 95 -19.88 -18.78 -4.52
CA ALA A 95 -19.15 -19.21 -5.72
C ALA A 95 -18.76 -20.69 -5.68
N GLN A 96 -18.41 -21.21 -4.49
CA GLN A 96 -18.17 -22.64 -4.29
C GLN A 96 -19.47 -23.46 -4.44
N ALA A 97 -20.60 -22.95 -3.93
CA ALA A 97 -21.90 -23.60 -4.05
C ALA A 97 -22.43 -23.68 -5.51
N TYR A 98 -22.02 -22.76 -6.39
CA TYR A 98 -22.44 -22.73 -7.81
C TYR A 98 -21.47 -23.39 -8.80
N GLY A 99 -20.47 -24.16 -8.33
CA GLY A 99 -19.73 -25.09 -9.18
C GLY A 99 -18.22 -24.89 -9.29
N GLY A 100 -17.57 -24.19 -8.36
CA GLY A 100 -16.09 -24.09 -8.27
C GLY A 100 -15.35 -25.40 -7.91
N GLY A 101 -15.96 -26.55 -8.16
CA GLY A 101 -15.38 -27.87 -7.88
C GLY A 101 -14.47 -28.34 -9.02
N ARG A 102 -13.21 -28.62 -8.68
CA ARG A 102 -12.25 -29.42 -9.46
C ARG A 102 -12.96 -30.54 -10.23
N ASN A 103 -13.15 -30.40 -11.54
CA ASN A 103 -13.19 -31.44 -12.57
C ASN A 103 -13.86 -30.91 -13.86
N ALA A 104 -13.10 -30.20 -14.69
CA ALA A 104 -13.44 -30.04 -16.10
C ALA A 104 -12.14 -29.92 -16.91
N ALA A 105 -11.50 -31.07 -17.11
CA ALA A 105 -10.46 -31.21 -18.12
C ALA A 105 -11.11 -31.40 -19.51
N ALA A 106 -10.45 -30.79 -20.50
CA ALA A 106 -10.53 -31.05 -21.95
C ALA A 106 -11.76 -30.52 -22.73
N GLN A 107 -11.58 -29.38 -23.41
CA GLN A 107 -11.58 -29.32 -24.89
C GLN A 107 -11.13 -27.93 -25.39
N GLY A 108 -10.31 -27.92 -26.44
CA GLY A 108 -9.51 -26.78 -26.88
C GLY A 108 -10.24 -25.72 -27.71
N GLY A 109 -9.58 -24.56 -27.80
CA GLY A 109 -9.91 -23.43 -28.67
C GLY A 109 -9.07 -22.22 -28.26
N GLY A 110 -8.11 -21.84 -29.11
CA GLY A 110 -7.10 -20.83 -28.83
C GLY A 110 -7.68 -19.44 -28.56
N GLY A 111 -7.48 -18.99 -27.33
CA GLY A 111 -7.59 -17.62 -26.85
C GLY A 111 -6.97 -17.66 -25.45
N ALA A 112 -5.93 -16.86 -25.21
CA ALA A 112 -5.30 -16.80 -23.89
C ALA A 112 -6.37 -16.39 -22.87
N ALA A 113 -6.92 -17.38 -22.15
CA ALA A 113 -7.81 -17.12 -21.04
C ALA A 113 -6.98 -16.32 -20.03
N ALA A 114 -7.43 -15.10 -19.71
CA ALA A 114 -6.85 -14.30 -18.65
C ALA A 114 -6.64 -15.21 -17.44
N ALA A 115 -5.38 -15.41 -17.05
CA ALA A 115 -5.05 -16.24 -15.91
C ALA A 115 -5.85 -15.70 -14.71
N ALA A 116 -6.56 -16.57 -14.00
CA ALA A 116 -7.34 -16.16 -12.85
C ALA A 116 -6.43 -15.42 -11.86
N ALA A 117 -6.90 -14.28 -11.34
CA ALA A 117 -6.16 -13.46 -10.40
C ALA A 117 -5.63 -14.34 -9.24
N PRO A 118 -4.34 -14.26 -8.89
CA PRO A 118 -3.78 -15.08 -7.83
C PRO A 118 -4.48 -14.80 -6.49
N PRO A 119 -4.81 -15.86 -5.72
CA PRO A 119 -5.49 -15.69 -4.44
C PRO A 119 -4.58 -15.10 -3.35
N GLN A 120 -3.25 -15.22 -3.52
CA GLN A 120 -2.22 -14.81 -2.57
C GLN A 120 -1.02 -14.19 -3.30
N LEU A 121 -0.28 -13.35 -2.58
CA LEU A 121 1.00 -12.83 -3.07
C LEU A 121 2.00 -14.00 -3.21
N ASP A 122 2.83 -14.00 -4.26
CA ASP A 122 3.83 -15.05 -4.45
C ASP A 122 4.78 -15.11 -3.25
N ALA A 123 5.01 -16.32 -2.73
CA ALA A 123 5.81 -16.56 -1.55
C ALA A 123 7.25 -15.99 -1.67
N ARG A 124 7.82 -15.98 -2.87
CA ARG A 124 9.16 -15.41 -3.13
C ARG A 124 9.18 -13.91 -2.93
N VAL A 125 8.07 -13.22 -3.24
CA VAL A 125 7.91 -11.79 -3.00
C VAL A 125 7.79 -11.52 -1.51
N VAL A 126 6.98 -12.30 -0.79
CA VAL A 126 6.88 -12.22 0.68
C VAL A 126 8.26 -12.38 1.31
N ASP A 127 9.02 -13.40 0.91
CA ASP A 127 10.35 -13.68 1.45
C ASP A 127 11.37 -12.58 1.11
N SER A 128 11.30 -12.00 -0.09
CA SER A 128 12.15 -10.86 -0.50
C SER A 128 11.85 -9.62 0.35
N ILE A 129 10.56 -9.29 0.56
CA ILE A 129 10.17 -8.14 1.39
C ILE A 129 10.58 -8.37 2.85
N MET A 130 10.29 -9.56 3.41
CA MET A 130 10.70 -9.88 4.80
C MET A 130 12.22 -9.76 4.99
N ARG A 131 13.01 -10.18 4.01
CA ARG A 131 14.47 -10.08 4.06
C ARG A 131 14.97 -8.63 3.97
N SER A 132 14.36 -7.82 3.12
CA SER A 132 14.78 -6.43 2.87
C SER A 132 14.36 -5.48 3.99
N GLU A 133 13.13 -5.61 4.47
CA GLU A 133 12.60 -4.81 5.59
C GLU A 133 13.18 -5.25 6.95
N GLY A 134 13.54 -6.53 7.06
CA GLY A 134 14.11 -7.10 8.27
C GLY A 134 13.07 -7.40 9.35
N ALA A 135 13.43 -8.31 10.25
CA ALA A 135 12.52 -8.79 11.29
C ALA A 135 12.33 -7.80 12.45
N THR A 136 13.21 -6.82 12.59
CA THR A 136 13.17 -5.79 13.62
C THR A 136 13.72 -4.49 13.05
N GLY A 137 13.08 -3.37 13.36
CA GLY A 137 13.55 -2.04 13.00
C GLY A 137 12.93 -0.96 13.87
N GLU A 138 13.38 0.27 13.64
CA GLU A 138 12.76 1.47 14.18
C GLU A 138 12.74 2.55 13.10
N GLN A 139 11.57 3.12 12.83
CA GLN A 139 11.42 4.22 11.89
C GLN A 139 10.78 5.41 12.58
N GLY A 140 11.57 6.47 12.77
CA GLY A 140 11.12 7.71 13.42
C GLY A 140 10.69 7.51 14.88
N GLY A 141 11.40 6.67 15.64
CA GLY A 141 11.04 6.35 17.03
C GLY A 141 9.98 5.27 17.18
N VAL A 142 9.48 4.70 16.07
CA VAL A 142 8.39 3.71 16.09
C VAL A 142 8.95 2.32 15.77
N PRO A 143 8.73 1.32 16.64
CA PRO A 143 9.08 -0.06 16.36
C PRO A 143 8.43 -0.61 15.09
N GLU A 144 9.16 -1.45 14.39
CA GLU A 144 8.76 -2.05 13.12
C GLU A 144 9.19 -3.51 13.00
N ALA A 145 8.38 -4.31 12.31
CA ALA A 145 8.70 -5.66 11.89
C ALA A 145 8.24 -5.88 10.44
N TYR A 146 9.18 -6.23 9.55
CA TYR A 146 8.90 -6.51 8.13
C TYR A 146 8.13 -5.40 7.39
N GLY A 147 8.39 -4.13 7.71
CA GLY A 147 7.70 -2.97 7.13
C GLY A 147 6.39 -2.58 7.82
N PHE A 148 5.96 -3.34 8.83
CA PHE A 148 4.75 -3.06 9.62
C PHE A 148 5.13 -2.29 10.88
N ARG A 149 4.56 -1.09 11.06
CA ARG A 149 4.90 -0.20 12.19
C ARG A 149 3.85 -0.27 13.28
N GLN A 150 4.30 -0.25 14.54
CA GLN A 150 3.42 -0.39 15.71
C GLN A 150 2.26 0.61 15.73
N ASN A 151 2.52 1.88 15.44
CA ASN A 151 1.49 2.93 15.50
C ASN A 151 0.55 2.98 14.29
N MET A 152 0.81 2.19 13.26
CA MET A 152 -0.03 2.16 12.05
C MET A 152 -1.18 1.15 12.17
N HIS A 153 -1.19 0.32 13.23
CA HIS A 153 -2.18 -0.76 13.45
C HIS A 153 -2.41 -1.63 12.20
N ASN A 154 -1.39 -1.77 11.36
CA ASN A 154 -1.46 -2.43 10.06
C ASN A 154 -1.17 -3.94 10.13
N GLY A 155 -1.20 -4.51 11.34
CA GLY A 155 -0.90 -5.92 11.59
C GLY A 155 0.35 -6.19 12.42
N TYR A 156 1.11 -5.14 12.82
CA TYR A 156 2.27 -5.27 13.69
C TYR A 156 2.00 -6.13 14.94
N ASP A 157 0.90 -5.85 15.67
CA ASP A 157 0.55 -6.59 16.89
C ASP A 157 0.32 -8.08 16.64
N ARG A 158 -0.20 -8.45 15.45
CA ARG A 158 -0.40 -9.87 15.07
C ARG A 158 0.95 -10.56 14.81
N ILE A 159 1.89 -9.86 14.19
CA ILE A 159 3.25 -10.36 13.96
C ILE A 159 3.95 -10.56 15.30
N ILE A 160 3.88 -9.59 16.21
CA ILE A 160 4.47 -9.70 17.54
C ILE A 160 3.83 -10.82 18.36
N ALA A 161 2.50 -10.98 18.33
CA ALA A 161 1.84 -12.08 19.01
C ALA A 161 2.30 -13.46 18.49
N ALA A 162 2.42 -13.62 17.16
CA ALA A 162 2.94 -14.85 16.56
C ALA A 162 4.41 -15.07 16.96
N ARG A 163 5.22 -14.01 16.97
CA ARG A 163 6.63 -14.07 17.41
C ARG A 163 6.77 -14.49 18.86
N GLU A 164 5.97 -13.92 19.76
CA GLU A 164 6.00 -14.26 21.19
C GLU A 164 5.62 -15.72 21.43
N GLN A 165 4.70 -16.27 20.62
CA GLN A 165 4.22 -17.63 20.77
C GLN A 165 5.12 -18.68 20.09
N TYR A 166 5.63 -18.40 18.89
CA TYR A 166 6.28 -19.38 18.02
C TYR A 166 7.75 -19.08 17.73
N GLY A 167 8.22 -17.88 18.07
CA GLY A 167 9.58 -17.41 17.82
C GLY A 167 9.71 -16.63 16.50
N ILE A 168 10.75 -15.80 16.45
CA ILE A 168 11.11 -14.99 15.28
C ILE A 168 11.56 -15.90 14.11
N GLY A 169 11.04 -15.63 12.91
CA GLY A 169 11.31 -16.41 11.71
C GLY A 169 10.59 -17.77 11.66
N SER A 170 9.67 -18.06 12.58
CA SER A 170 8.84 -19.26 12.56
C SER A 170 7.93 -19.30 11.32
N ALA A 171 7.49 -20.50 10.94
CA ALA A 171 6.56 -20.67 9.83
C ALA A 171 5.22 -19.97 10.11
N GLU A 172 4.81 -19.93 11.38
CA GLU A 172 3.60 -19.27 11.86
C GLU A 172 3.72 -17.75 11.79
N GLU A 173 4.84 -17.15 12.21
CA GLU A 173 5.09 -15.73 12.02
C GLU A 173 5.09 -15.38 10.52
N ARG A 174 5.77 -16.18 9.70
CA ARG A 174 5.81 -16.00 8.25
C ARG A 174 4.41 -16.08 7.63
N ALA A 175 3.55 -17.00 8.08
CA ALA A 175 2.19 -17.11 7.58
C ALA A 175 1.36 -15.85 7.89
N VAL A 176 1.48 -15.31 9.10
CA VAL A 176 0.83 -14.03 9.48
C VAL A 176 1.31 -12.88 8.60
N VAL A 177 2.62 -12.78 8.37
CA VAL A 177 3.19 -11.74 7.49
C VAL A 177 2.70 -11.91 6.05
N SER A 178 2.69 -13.14 5.53
CA SER A 178 2.19 -13.46 4.20
C SER A 178 0.74 -13.03 4.00
N ASP A 179 -0.12 -13.29 4.99
CA ASP A 179 -1.53 -12.89 4.94
C ASP A 179 -1.70 -11.36 4.93
N LEU A 180 -0.95 -10.66 5.77
CA LEU A 180 -0.96 -9.20 5.84
C LEU A 180 -0.46 -8.57 4.53
N MET A 181 0.66 -9.08 4.00
CA MET A 181 1.20 -8.63 2.71
C MET A 181 0.25 -8.94 1.56
N THR A 182 -0.45 -10.07 1.58
CA THR A 182 -1.47 -10.41 0.59
C THR A 182 -2.65 -9.42 0.62
N ALA A 183 -3.09 -8.99 1.81
CA ALA A 183 -4.13 -7.97 1.92
C ALA A 183 -3.67 -6.62 1.33
N ASN A 184 -2.43 -6.23 1.60
CA ASN A 184 -1.82 -5.02 1.01
C ASN A 184 -1.69 -5.16 -0.52
N ALA A 185 -1.25 -6.31 -1.01
CA ALA A 185 -1.12 -6.64 -2.43
C ALA A 185 -2.45 -6.53 -3.17
N ARG A 186 -3.54 -7.01 -2.56
CA ARG A 186 -4.89 -6.86 -3.10
C ARG A 186 -5.28 -5.40 -3.24
N THR A 187 -5.03 -4.60 -2.20
CA THR A 187 -5.39 -3.17 -2.16
C THR A 187 -4.57 -2.34 -3.17
N ALA A 188 -3.29 -2.69 -3.34
CA ALA A 188 -2.39 -2.09 -4.32
C ALA A 188 -2.67 -2.55 -5.76
N GLY A 189 -3.41 -3.66 -5.93
CA GLY A 189 -3.69 -4.26 -7.22
C GLY A 189 -2.57 -5.15 -7.77
N ALA A 190 -1.61 -5.54 -6.93
CA ALA A 190 -0.55 -6.50 -7.29
C ALA A 190 -1.13 -7.87 -7.65
N LEU A 191 -2.25 -8.28 -7.03
CA LEU A 191 -2.93 -9.54 -7.33
C LEU A 191 -3.66 -9.55 -8.69
N ASN A 192 -3.56 -8.49 -9.49
CA ASN A 192 -3.96 -8.55 -10.91
C ASN A 192 -2.90 -9.22 -11.80
N PHE A 193 -1.72 -9.50 -11.25
CA PHE A 193 -0.58 -10.03 -12.00
C PHE A 193 -0.16 -11.37 -11.41
N THR A 194 0.07 -12.36 -12.29
CA THR A 194 0.64 -13.66 -11.89
C THR A 194 2.17 -13.65 -11.85
N ASP A 195 2.80 -12.68 -12.51
CA ASP A 195 4.25 -12.53 -12.51
C ASP A 195 4.76 -12.01 -11.14
N PRO A 196 5.67 -12.73 -10.46
CA PRO A 196 6.17 -12.32 -9.14
C PRO A 196 6.98 -11.03 -9.19
N GLY A 197 7.72 -10.78 -10.28
CA GLY A 197 8.44 -9.51 -10.44
C GLY A 197 7.49 -8.33 -10.53
N ALA A 198 6.40 -8.46 -11.29
CA ALA A 198 5.34 -7.46 -11.36
C ALA A 198 4.68 -7.24 -9.99
N GLN A 199 4.36 -8.32 -9.27
CA GLN A 199 3.83 -8.23 -7.91
C GLN A 199 4.79 -7.47 -6.98
N ALA A 200 6.09 -7.78 -7.02
CA ALA A 200 7.11 -7.11 -6.21
C ALA A 200 7.23 -5.61 -6.54
N ALA A 201 7.22 -5.26 -7.83
CA ALA A 201 7.25 -3.88 -8.29
C ALA A 201 6.04 -3.08 -7.78
N VAL A 202 4.83 -3.63 -7.90
CA VAL A 202 3.61 -2.99 -7.38
C VAL A 202 3.66 -2.84 -5.86
N MET A 203 4.15 -3.85 -5.14
CA MET A 203 4.32 -3.77 -3.68
C MET A 203 5.33 -2.70 -3.26
N SER A 204 6.47 -2.59 -3.96
CA SER A 204 7.44 -1.51 -3.73
C SER A 204 6.84 -0.13 -4.01
N GLY A 205 6.13 0.02 -5.13
CA GLY A 205 5.41 1.24 -5.47
C GLY A 205 4.40 1.63 -4.37
N ALA A 206 3.63 0.66 -3.87
CA ALA A 206 2.66 0.85 -2.81
C ALA A 206 3.31 1.25 -1.48
N HIS A 207 4.44 0.66 -1.13
CA HIS A 207 5.19 1.05 0.07
C HIS A 207 5.64 2.53 -0.02
N MET A 208 6.07 2.96 -1.20
CA MET A 208 6.63 4.30 -1.39
C MET A 208 5.58 5.40 -1.55
N ARG A 209 4.44 5.09 -2.20
CA ARG A 209 3.45 6.09 -2.63
C ARG A 209 2.02 5.76 -2.17
N GLY A 210 1.87 4.72 -1.36
CA GLY A 210 0.58 4.17 -0.99
C GLY A 210 -0.07 3.40 -2.12
N ALA A 211 -1.10 2.61 -1.79
CA ALA A 211 -1.87 1.86 -2.77
C ALA A 211 -2.53 2.77 -3.82
N GLY A 212 -2.98 3.97 -3.44
CA GLY A 212 -3.56 4.94 -4.37
C GLY A 212 -2.57 5.44 -5.42
N GLY A 213 -1.35 5.80 -5.00
CA GLY A 213 -0.29 6.29 -5.89
C GLY A 213 0.16 5.22 -6.88
N VAL A 214 0.41 3.98 -6.43
CA VAL A 214 0.83 2.91 -7.36
C VAL A 214 -0.24 2.56 -8.39
N ARG A 215 -1.52 2.63 -8.03
CA ARG A 215 -2.61 2.44 -9.00
C ARG A 215 -2.66 3.57 -10.03
N ALA A 216 -2.37 4.81 -9.63
CA ALA A 216 -2.25 5.92 -10.58
C ALA A 216 -1.07 5.73 -11.53
N ILE A 217 0.07 5.21 -11.04
CA ILE A 217 1.23 4.88 -11.86
C ILE A 217 0.90 3.78 -12.89
N LEU A 218 0.23 2.71 -12.47
CA LEU A 218 -0.20 1.64 -13.37
C LEU A 218 -1.20 2.13 -14.43
N ASN A 219 -2.14 2.99 -14.03
CA ASN A 219 -3.07 3.62 -14.97
C ASN A 219 -2.34 4.50 -15.98
N HIS A 220 -1.33 5.25 -15.53
CA HIS A 220 -0.51 6.10 -16.39
C HIS A 220 0.26 5.30 -17.45
N MET A 221 0.76 4.10 -17.13
CA MET A 221 1.38 3.21 -18.14
C MET A 221 0.43 2.91 -19.32
N ALA A 222 -0.88 2.93 -19.09
CA ALA A 222 -1.91 2.71 -20.11
C ALA A 222 -2.36 3.99 -20.83
N GLY A 223 -1.73 5.12 -20.53
CA GLY A 223 -2.00 6.42 -21.16
C GLY A 223 -2.93 7.35 -20.39
N ASP A 224 -3.35 7.01 -19.16
CA ASP A 224 -4.10 7.94 -18.31
C ASP A 224 -3.21 9.10 -17.84
N ASP A 225 -3.82 10.24 -17.51
CA ASP A 225 -3.10 11.37 -16.89
C ASP A 225 -2.53 10.99 -15.51
N ILE A 226 -1.35 11.51 -15.18
CA ILE A 226 -0.76 11.36 -13.85
C ILE A 226 -1.61 12.12 -12.82
N VAL A 227 -2.18 11.37 -11.88
CA VAL A 227 -2.92 11.89 -10.72
C VAL A 227 -2.28 11.39 -9.42
N ARG A 228 -2.45 12.13 -8.31
CA ARG A 228 -1.82 11.78 -7.02
C ARG A 228 -2.33 10.47 -6.40
N SER A 229 -3.55 10.07 -6.66
CA SER A 229 -4.12 8.82 -6.15
C SER A 229 -5.22 8.37 -7.10
N SER A 230 -5.22 7.10 -7.47
CA SER A 230 -6.30 6.50 -8.26
C SER A 230 -7.08 5.47 -7.45
N GLY A 231 -8.41 5.59 -7.48
CA GLY A 231 -9.43 4.72 -6.88
C GLY A 231 -9.17 3.22 -7.08
N ALA A 232 -8.89 2.84 -8.32
CA ALA A 232 -8.71 1.48 -8.77
C ALA A 232 -7.74 1.46 -9.97
N ILE A 233 -7.25 0.27 -10.34
CA ILE A 233 -6.56 0.09 -11.62
C ILE A 233 -7.63 -0.03 -12.70
N SER A 234 -7.49 0.68 -13.82
CA SER A 234 -8.41 0.55 -14.94
C SER A 234 -8.24 -0.81 -15.63
N ASP A 235 -9.31 -1.35 -16.21
CA ASP A 235 -9.24 -2.60 -16.97
C ASP A 235 -8.23 -2.49 -18.13
N ALA A 236 -8.15 -1.31 -18.75
CA ALA A 236 -7.17 -1.02 -19.80
C ALA A 236 -5.73 -1.13 -19.28
N ALA A 237 -5.46 -0.64 -18.08
CA ALA A 237 -4.15 -0.76 -17.46
C ALA A 237 -3.79 -2.19 -17.06
N VAL A 238 -4.75 -2.96 -16.54
CA VAL A 238 -4.53 -4.39 -16.28
C VAL A 238 -4.23 -5.13 -17.59
N GLN A 239 -5.02 -4.90 -18.65
CA GLN A 239 -4.82 -5.53 -19.95
C GLN A 239 -3.49 -5.15 -20.60
N HIS A 240 -3.14 -3.86 -20.56
CA HIS A 240 -1.86 -3.36 -21.06
C HIS A 240 -0.70 -4.04 -20.34
N ALA A 241 -0.66 -3.96 -19.02
CA ALA A 241 0.42 -4.52 -18.22
C ALA A 241 0.53 -6.05 -18.33
N GLN A 242 -0.60 -6.78 -18.46
CA GLN A 242 -0.58 -8.23 -18.70
C GLN A 242 -0.10 -8.62 -20.11
N GLY A 243 -0.16 -7.70 -21.07
CA GLY A 243 0.35 -7.89 -22.43
C GLY A 243 1.87 -7.68 -22.57
N LEU A 244 2.52 -7.11 -21.54
CA LEU A 244 3.95 -6.84 -21.55
C LEU A 244 4.77 -8.08 -21.17
N THR A 245 5.98 -8.21 -21.73
CA THR A 245 6.97 -9.12 -21.15
C THR A 245 7.43 -8.60 -19.77
N PRO A 246 8.03 -9.44 -18.91
CA PRO A 246 8.57 -8.98 -17.64
C PRO A 246 9.53 -7.79 -17.78
N GLU A 247 10.43 -7.81 -18.78
CA GLU A 247 11.36 -6.71 -19.06
C GLU A 247 10.64 -5.42 -19.42
N GLN A 248 9.64 -5.51 -20.29
CA GLN A 248 8.84 -4.36 -20.70
C GLN A 248 8.05 -3.80 -19.54
N PHE A 249 7.37 -4.65 -18.75
CA PHE A 249 6.63 -4.23 -17.57
C PHE A 249 7.54 -3.48 -16.59
N GLN A 250 8.70 -4.05 -16.27
CA GLN A 250 9.59 -3.43 -15.29
C GLN A 250 10.17 -2.10 -15.80
N GLN A 251 10.48 -1.99 -17.09
CA GLN A 251 10.94 -0.76 -17.70
C GLN A 251 9.85 0.32 -17.72
N GLU A 252 8.65 -0.01 -18.20
CA GLU A 252 7.56 0.96 -18.26
C GLU A 252 7.11 1.40 -16.86
N PHE A 253 7.05 0.47 -15.90
CA PHE A 253 6.72 0.81 -14.52
C PHE A 253 7.82 1.66 -13.87
N HIS A 254 9.09 1.38 -14.15
CA HIS A 254 10.21 2.22 -13.71
C HIS A 254 10.05 3.66 -14.20
N ASP A 255 9.83 3.84 -15.50
CA ASP A 255 9.72 5.16 -16.12
C ASP A 255 8.48 5.92 -15.61
N ALA A 256 7.34 5.23 -15.52
CA ALA A 256 6.10 5.80 -14.99
C ALA A 256 6.24 6.25 -13.52
N ARG A 257 7.04 5.56 -12.69
CA ARG A 257 7.33 6.02 -11.31
C ARG A 257 8.12 7.32 -11.30
N ILE A 258 9.11 7.45 -12.17
CA ILE A 258 9.93 8.67 -12.28
C ILE A 258 9.07 9.84 -12.72
N GLU A 259 8.23 9.64 -13.74
CA GLU A 259 7.33 10.68 -14.25
C GLU A 259 6.30 11.09 -13.19
N TYR A 260 5.69 10.11 -12.51
CA TYR A 260 4.79 10.35 -11.38
C TYR A 260 5.46 11.19 -10.29
N ASP A 261 6.67 10.83 -9.88
CA ASP A 261 7.37 11.55 -8.82
C ASP A 261 7.72 12.98 -9.21
N ARG A 262 8.19 13.19 -10.45
CA ARG A 262 8.46 14.52 -10.99
C ARG A 262 7.20 15.37 -11.01
N GLN A 263 6.09 14.84 -11.50
CA GLN A 263 4.86 15.62 -11.66
C GLN A 263 4.13 15.87 -10.34
N ILE A 264 4.07 14.89 -9.44
CA ILE A 264 3.29 14.99 -8.19
C ILE A 264 4.07 15.66 -7.06
N TYR A 265 5.38 15.45 -6.99
CA TYR A 265 6.22 15.96 -5.91
C TYR A 265 7.35 16.86 -6.38
N GLY A 266 7.73 16.82 -7.65
CA GLY A 266 8.99 17.42 -8.09
C GLY A 266 9.11 18.88 -7.69
N ASP A 267 8.10 19.69 -8.00
CA ASP A 267 8.09 21.13 -7.69
C ASP A 267 7.78 21.47 -6.22
N THR A 268 7.56 20.47 -5.37
CA THR A 268 7.30 20.71 -3.95
C THR A 268 8.58 21.07 -3.21
N THR A 269 8.42 21.88 -2.16
CA THR A 269 9.54 22.29 -1.31
C THR A 269 9.76 21.27 -0.20
N THR A 270 11.01 20.82 -0.02
CA THR A 270 11.43 19.99 1.12
C THR A 270 12.43 20.73 2.00
N ARG A 271 12.45 20.40 3.30
CA ARG A 271 13.43 20.90 4.27
C ARG A 271 14.15 19.75 4.93
N GLN A 272 15.48 19.73 4.83
CA GLN A 272 16.31 18.71 5.50
C GLN A 272 17.62 19.34 5.98
N GLY A 273 17.96 19.13 7.26
CA GLY A 273 19.20 19.66 7.84
C GLY A 273 19.31 21.19 7.81
N GLY A 274 18.17 21.90 7.91
CA GLY A 274 18.13 23.37 7.86
C GLY A 274 18.17 23.98 6.45
N HIS A 275 18.33 23.16 5.40
CA HIS A 275 18.31 23.62 4.02
C HIS A 275 16.95 23.36 3.36
N THR A 276 16.49 24.34 2.57
CA THR A 276 15.27 24.24 1.77
C THR A 276 15.67 23.98 0.31
N ALA A 277 15.05 22.99 -0.33
CA ALA A 277 15.31 22.63 -1.72
C ALA A 277 14.01 22.18 -2.42
N ASN A 278 14.04 22.16 -3.75
CA ASN A 278 13.07 21.44 -4.56
C ASN A 278 13.19 19.93 -4.26
N TRP A 279 12.06 19.23 -4.18
CA TRP A 279 12.03 17.82 -3.78
C TRP A 279 12.73 16.92 -4.79
N TRP A 280 12.53 17.14 -6.09
CA TRP A 280 13.18 16.33 -7.13
C TRP A 280 14.68 16.54 -7.14
N ASP A 281 15.15 17.79 -7.02
CA ASP A 281 16.57 18.09 -6.94
C ASP A 281 17.23 17.39 -5.74
N ARG A 282 16.49 17.25 -4.63
CA ARG A 282 17.01 16.63 -3.42
C ARG A 282 17.00 15.10 -3.47
N TYR A 283 15.93 14.49 -3.95
CA TYR A 283 15.71 13.04 -3.83
C TYR A 283 15.73 12.28 -5.16
N GLY A 284 15.54 12.96 -6.29
CA GLY A 284 15.33 12.35 -7.61
C GLY A 284 16.45 11.40 -8.04
N ASN A 285 17.72 11.77 -7.82
CA ASN A 285 18.85 10.90 -8.13
C ASN A 285 18.84 9.61 -7.28
N GLY A 286 18.62 9.74 -5.97
CA GLY A 286 18.56 8.58 -5.07
C GLY A 286 17.38 7.66 -5.36
N LEU A 287 16.24 8.24 -5.77
CA LEU A 287 15.05 7.49 -6.19
C LEU A 287 15.28 6.76 -7.51
N THR A 288 15.86 7.42 -8.51
CA THR A 288 16.20 6.81 -9.80
C THR A 288 17.13 5.61 -9.59
N GLN A 289 18.21 5.79 -8.83
CA GLN A 289 19.13 4.69 -8.51
C GLN A 289 18.45 3.55 -7.73
N ARG A 290 17.45 3.86 -6.89
CA ARG A 290 16.65 2.84 -6.20
C ARG A 290 15.82 2.07 -7.22
N TYR A 291 15.16 2.75 -8.14
CA TYR A 291 14.30 2.11 -9.14
C TYR A 291 15.10 1.26 -10.12
N ASP A 292 16.29 1.71 -10.54
CA ASP A 292 17.23 0.90 -11.34
C ASP A 292 17.58 -0.42 -10.62
N ARG A 293 17.88 -0.36 -9.32
CA ARG A 293 18.21 -1.57 -8.53
C ARG A 293 17.00 -2.48 -8.38
N GLU A 294 15.84 -1.92 -8.06
CA GLU A 294 14.58 -2.66 -7.89
C GLU A 294 14.16 -3.35 -9.18
N GLN A 295 14.25 -2.68 -10.33
CA GLN A 295 13.98 -3.29 -11.64
C GLN A 295 14.84 -4.56 -11.85
N ASN A 296 16.15 -4.46 -11.63
CA ASN A 296 17.06 -5.61 -11.77
C ASN A 296 16.80 -6.72 -10.73
N GLU A 297 16.36 -6.37 -9.53
CA GLU A 297 15.96 -7.35 -8.53
C GLU A 297 14.66 -8.07 -8.91
N PHE A 298 13.65 -7.34 -9.31
CA PHE A 298 12.32 -7.89 -9.58
C PHE A 298 12.28 -8.68 -10.89
N LEU A 299 13.10 -8.32 -11.89
CA LEU A 299 13.28 -9.16 -13.07
C LEU A 299 13.79 -10.56 -12.74
N ARG A 300 14.64 -10.70 -11.71
CA ARG A 300 15.09 -12.03 -11.25
C ARG A 300 13.98 -12.84 -10.60
N LEU A 301 12.95 -12.19 -10.05
CA LEU A 301 11.77 -12.88 -9.50
C LEU A 301 10.82 -13.39 -10.59
N SER A 302 10.80 -12.73 -11.75
CA SER A 302 10.03 -13.14 -12.93
C SER A 302 10.59 -14.39 -13.61
N GLN A 303 11.85 -14.76 -13.33
CA GLN A 303 12.47 -15.96 -13.88
C GLN A 303 12.08 -17.23 -13.10
N PRO A 304 11.94 -18.39 -13.77
CA PRO A 304 11.81 -19.68 -13.08
C PRO A 304 13.04 -19.92 -12.20
N GLN A 305 12.85 -20.48 -11.00
CA GLN A 305 13.98 -20.95 -10.20
C GLN A 305 14.60 -22.19 -10.89
N GLU A 306 15.91 -22.16 -11.11
CA GLU A 306 16.71 -23.35 -11.46
C GLU A 306 16.84 -24.31 -10.28
#